data_AF-A0A952YNG0-F1
#
_entry.id   AF-A0A952YNG0-F1
#
_cell.length_a   1.000
_cell.length_b   1.000
_cell.length_c   1.000
_cell.angle_alpha   90.00
_cell.angle_beta   90.00
_cell.angle_gamma   90.00
#
_symmetry.space_group_name_H-M   'P 1'
#
loop_
_entity.id
_entity.type
_entity.pdbx_description
1 polymer ?
#
loop_
_entity_poly.entity_id
_entity_poly.type
_entity_poly.pdbx_seq_one_letter_code
_entity_poly.pdbx_strand_id
1 'polypeptide(L)'
;MFGVFKPKPVQSRTGFFLATVKVDRGTNPDLAPAAIGAYVTAFAAAANAEIAFDLIRERLVGLGYESLELRGPVISFNVEYWAEYVERAWAEFAARLPSQQDVVNIAGPQVFVGAVAGFEAPKESLSERDHVAAEMLRYLSDVCNGVQEAKEVRSNAFNAAHVLGRELAWLFKGSEMLPRSLLEALYGAVAVLENEAQYCPDPPRVVAMADAIRQTFGCLVSGETHDDRLPGVPRIR
;
A
#
# COMPACT_ATOMS: atom_id res chain seq x y z
N MET A 1 49.73 -14.39 -42.19
CA MET A 1 49.59 -14.72 -40.76
C MET A 1 48.44 -13.89 -40.19
N PHE A 2 47.25 -14.47 -40.06
CA PHE A 2 46.12 -13.81 -39.40
C PHE A 2 45.94 -14.45 -38.02
N GLY A 3 46.25 -13.68 -36.98
CA GLY A 3 46.13 -14.10 -35.59
C GLY A 3 44.65 -14.29 -35.23
N VAL A 4 44.32 -15.50 -34.78
CA VAL A 4 43.01 -15.83 -34.21
C VAL A 4 42.91 -15.15 -32.84
N PHE A 5 42.21 -14.03 -32.78
CA PHE A 5 41.78 -13.44 -31.50
C PHE A 5 40.72 -14.36 -30.88
N LYS A 6 41.10 -15.12 -29.85
CA LYS A 6 40.12 -15.75 -28.97
C LYS A 6 39.46 -14.65 -28.13
N PRO A 7 38.13 -14.50 -28.15
CA PRO A 7 37.46 -13.58 -27.23
C PRO A 7 37.76 -14.03 -25.80
N LYS A 8 38.20 -13.08 -24.98
CA LYS A 8 38.39 -13.26 -23.54
C LYS A 8 37.02 -13.65 -22.95
N PRO A 9 36.90 -14.72 -22.13
CA PRO A 9 35.62 -15.06 -21.53
C PRO A 9 35.14 -13.85 -20.73
N VAL A 10 33.98 -13.32 -21.11
CA VAL A 10 33.27 -12.34 -20.30
C VAL A 10 32.95 -13.08 -19.00
N GLN A 11 33.69 -12.79 -17.94
CA GLN A 11 33.23 -13.12 -16.60
C GLN A 11 31.87 -12.44 -16.46
N SER A 12 30.79 -13.22 -16.56
CA SER A 12 29.46 -12.71 -16.27
C SER A 12 29.50 -12.28 -14.82
N ARG A 13 29.63 -10.97 -14.57
CA ARG A 13 29.49 -10.44 -13.22
C ARG A 13 28.10 -10.84 -12.76
N THR A 14 28.05 -11.74 -11.80
CA THR A 14 26.82 -12.08 -11.08
C THR A 14 26.28 -10.79 -10.49
N GLY A 15 25.11 -10.37 -10.95
CA GLY A 15 24.37 -9.26 -10.36
C GLY A 15 23.60 -9.72 -9.13
N PHE A 16 23.26 -8.78 -8.25
CA PHE A 16 22.37 -9.04 -7.12
C PHE A 16 21.02 -8.39 -7.41
N PHE A 17 19.95 -9.15 -7.27
CA PHE A 17 18.61 -8.74 -7.68
C PHE A 17 17.63 -8.88 -6.53
N LEU A 18 16.66 -7.97 -6.45
CA LEU A 18 15.54 -8.00 -5.51
C LEU A 18 14.24 -8.19 -6.29
N ALA A 19 13.42 -9.14 -5.83
CA ALA A 19 12.06 -9.35 -6.29
C ALA A 19 11.08 -9.31 -5.10
N THR A 20 9.90 -8.75 -5.33
CA THR A 20 8.77 -8.90 -4.40
C THR A 20 7.81 -9.91 -5.01
N VAL A 21 7.54 -10.99 -4.30
CA VAL A 21 6.71 -12.10 -4.79
C VAL A 21 5.51 -12.22 -3.88
N LYS A 22 4.32 -12.16 -4.47
CA LYS A 22 3.10 -12.58 -3.81
C LYS A 22 3.11 -14.11 -3.75
N VAL A 23 2.88 -14.65 -2.57
CA VAL A 23 2.83 -16.09 -2.30
C VAL A 23 1.55 -16.44 -1.54
N ASP A 24 1.02 -17.62 -1.82
CA ASP A 24 0.04 -18.27 -0.96
C ASP A 24 0.78 -19.18 0.03
N ARG A 25 0.11 -19.51 1.14
CA ARG A 25 0.70 -20.32 2.22
C ARG A 25 1.23 -21.67 1.74
N GLY A 26 0.46 -22.38 0.92
CA GLY A 26 0.73 -23.78 0.58
C GLY A 26 0.94 -24.63 1.84
N THR A 27 2.11 -25.25 1.95
CA THR A 27 2.55 -26.06 3.10
C THR A 27 3.49 -25.33 4.05
N ASN A 28 3.78 -24.04 3.81
CA ASN A 28 4.71 -23.27 4.61
C ASN A 28 4.17 -23.04 6.05
N PRO A 29 4.95 -23.38 7.10
CA PRO A 29 4.52 -23.25 8.49
C PRO A 29 4.65 -21.83 9.05
N ASP A 30 5.44 -20.96 8.41
CA ASP A 30 5.72 -19.60 8.89
C ASP A 30 4.56 -18.64 8.61
N LEU A 31 3.69 -18.96 7.63
CA LEU A 31 2.45 -18.22 7.39
C LEU A 31 1.29 -18.77 8.23
N ALA A 32 0.54 -17.85 8.85
CA ALA A 32 -0.66 -18.21 9.60
C ALA A 32 -1.70 -18.90 8.69
N PRO A 33 -2.46 -19.89 9.19
CA PRO A 33 -3.48 -20.57 8.40
C PRO A 33 -4.55 -19.67 7.78
N ALA A 34 -4.82 -18.53 8.40
CA ALA A 34 -5.79 -17.56 7.92
C ALA A 34 -5.22 -16.58 6.89
N ALA A 35 -3.91 -16.64 6.57
CA ALA A 35 -3.30 -15.75 5.59
C ALA A 35 -3.79 -16.12 4.18
N ILE A 36 -4.49 -15.17 3.53
CA ILE A 36 -5.03 -15.33 2.17
C ILE A 36 -3.91 -15.23 1.13
N GLY A 37 -2.86 -14.47 1.44
CA GLY A 37 -1.64 -14.33 0.66
C GLY A 37 -0.65 -13.44 1.41
N ALA A 38 0.62 -13.48 1.02
CA ALA A 38 1.69 -12.69 1.61
C ALA A 38 2.61 -12.14 0.52
N TYR A 39 3.22 -10.98 0.78
CA TYR A 39 4.26 -10.42 -0.06
C TYR A 39 5.60 -10.73 0.59
N VAL A 40 6.46 -11.47 -0.10
CA VAL A 40 7.79 -11.84 0.38
C VAL A 40 8.82 -11.16 -0.51
N THR A 41 9.74 -10.42 0.11
CA THR A 41 10.91 -9.92 -0.59
C THR A 41 11.97 -11.02 -0.66
N ALA A 42 12.53 -11.26 -1.83
CA ALA A 42 13.60 -12.22 -2.03
C ALA A 42 14.72 -11.62 -2.87
N PHE A 43 15.94 -12.04 -2.58
CA PHE A 43 17.15 -11.57 -3.21
C PHE A 43 17.87 -12.72 -3.87
N ALA A 44 18.42 -12.50 -5.06
CA ALA A 44 19.20 -13.52 -5.75
C ALA A 44 20.45 -12.94 -6.40
N ALA A 45 21.57 -13.63 -6.19
CA ALA A 45 22.75 -13.47 -7.02
C ALA A 45 22.58 -14.31 -8.29
N ALA A 46 22.54 -13.66 -9.46
CA ALA A 46 22.31 -14.33 -10.73
C ALA A 46 23.00 -13.60 -11.89
N ALA A 47 23.04 -14.22 -13.07
CA ALA A 47 23.61 -13.56 -14.26
C ALA A 47 22.71 -12.44 -14.81
N ASN A 48 21.38 -12.53 -14.60
CA ASN A 48 20.40 -11.54 -15.01
C ASN A 48 19.10 -11.67 -14.18
N ALA A 49 18.16 -10.75 -14.40
CA ALA A 49 16.89 -10.66 -13.66
C ALA A 49 15.95 -11.86 -13.88
N GLU A 50 15.95 -12.46 -15.08
CA GLU A 50 15.12 -13.62 -15.38
C GLU A 50 15.59 -14.85 -14.59
N ILE A 51 16.90 -15.13 -14.64
CA ILE A 51 17.53 -16.21 -13.87
C ILE A 51 17.36 -15.96 -12.37
N ALA A 52 17.47 -14.71 -11.91
CA ALA A 52 17.22 -14.35 -10.52
C ALA A 52 15.81 -14.74 -10.08
N PHE A 53 14.79 -14.43 -10.88
CA PHE A 53 13.41 -14.77 -10.54
C PHE A 53 13.17 -16.28 -10.54
N ASP A 54 13.74 -17.02 -11.49
CA ASP A 54 13.62 -18.48 -11.52
C ASP A 54 14.22 -19.12 -10.27
N LEU A 55 15.41 -18.67 -9.84
CA LEU A 55 16.04 -19.12 -8.61
C LEU A 55 15.19 -18.78 -7.37
N ILE A 56 14.64 -17.56 -7.31
CA ILE A 56 13.74 -17.12 -6.23
C ILE A 56 12.51 -18.02 -6.16
N ARG A 57 11.88 -18.28 -7.31
CA ARG A 57 10.68 -19.11 -7.39
C ARG A 57 10.96 -20.54 -6.92
N GLU A 58 12.03 -21.16 -7.41
CA GLU A 58 12.45 -22.50 -6.98
C GLU A 58 12.66 -22.55 -5.46
N ARG A 59 13.33 -21.53 -4.91
CA ARG A 59 13.58 -21.45 -3.47
C ARG A 59 12.29 -21.32 -2.66
N LEU A 60 11.37 -20.46 -3.07
CA LEU A 60 10.10 -20.22 -2.37
C LEU A 60 9.20 -21.47 -2.43
N VAL A 61 9.13 -22.17 -3.56
CA VAL A 61 8.45 -23.47 -3.67
C VAL A 61 9.08 -24.50 -2.73
N GLY A 62 10.41 -24.54 -2.65
CA GLY A 62 11.13 -25.42 -1.72
C GLY A 62 10.88 -25.10 -0.24
N LEU A 63 10.41 -23.89 0.09
CA LEU A 63 9.97 -23.49 1.42
C LEU A 63 8.47 -23.79 1.66
N GLY A 64 7.77 -24.37 0.68
CA GLY A 64 6.37 -24.75 0.79
C GLY A 64 5.37 -23.66 0.39
N TYR A 65 5.82 -22.52 -0.15
CA TYR A 65 4.92 -21.49 -0.69
C TYR A 65 4.31 -21.92 -2.03
N GLU A 66 3.11 -21.43 -2.33
CA GLU A 66 2.36 -21.69 -3.56
C GLU A 66 1.94 -20.39 -4.28
N SER A 67 1.34 -20.52 -5.47
CA SER A 67 0.76 -19.40 -6.26
C SER A 67 1.67 -18.17 -6.39
N LEU A 68 2.92 -18.39 -6.81
CA LEU A 68 3.94 -17.34 -6.84
C LEU A 68 3.69 -16.35 -7.99
N GLU A 69 3.33 -15.12 -7.66
CA GLU A 69 3.11 -14.02 -8.61
C GLU A 69 4.10 -12.89 -8.35
N LEU A 70 4.86 -12.50 -9.37
CA LEU A 70 5.77 -11.37 -9.27
C LEU A 70 4.99 -10.05 -9.13
N ARG A 71 5.37 -9.21 -8.15
CA ARG A 71 4.80 -7.88 -7.93
C ARG A 71 5.81 -6.81 -8.31
N GLY A 72 5.65 -6.24 -9.50
CA GLY A 72 6.56 -5.25 -10.07
C GLY A 72 7.77 -5.88 -10.77
N PRO A 73 8.74 -5.07 -11.23
CA PRO A 73 9.93 -5.57 -11.88
C PRO A 73 10.91 -6.19 -10.87
N VAL A 74 11.71 -7.16 -11.33
CA VAL A 74 12.91 -7.59 -10.62
C VAL A 74 13.97 -6.52 -10.80
N ILE A 75 14.44 -5.94 -9.70
CA ILE A 75 15.37 -4.80 -9.73
C ILE A 75 16.79 -5.25 -9.43
N SER A 76 17.76 -4.67 -10.13
CA SER A 76 19.17 -4.80 -9.76
C SER A 76 19.42 -4.01 -8.49
N PHE A 77 20.03 -4.64 -7.50
CA PHE A 77 20.32 -4.09 -6.20
C PHE A 77 21.83 -3.86 -6.05
N ASN A 78 22.23 -2.65 -5.67
CA ASN A 78 23.64 -2.39 -5.39
C ASN A 78 24.01 -2.94 -4.01
N VAL A 79 24.83 -3.99 -4.02
CA VAL A 79 25.31 -4.69 -2.83
C VAL A 79 26.00 -3.79 -1.81
N GLU A 80 26.61 -2.67 -2.23
CA GLU A 80 27.29 -1.73 -1.32
C GLU A 80 26.35 -1.11 -0.28
N TYR A 81 25.05 -1.04 -0.59
CA TYR A 81 24.02 -0.49 0.31
C TYR A 81 23.23 -1.57 1.07
N TRP A 82 23.72 -2.82 1.07
CA TRP A 82 22.99 -3.93 1.68
C TRP A 82 22.78 -3.74 3.19
N ALA A 83 23.83 -3.40 3.94
CA ALA A 83 23.73 -3.19 5.39
C ALA A 83 22.74 -2.08 5.75
N GLU A 84 22.82 -0.92 5.07
CA GLU A 84 21.92 0.20 5.28
C GLU A 84 20.46 -0.20 4.96
N TYR A 85 20.26 -0.93 3.86
CA TYR A 85 18.94 -1.40 3.48
C TYR A 85 18.35 -2.36 4.53
N VAL A 86 19.13 -3.33 5.02
CA VAL A 86 18.67 -4.26 6.05
C VAL A 86 18.35 -3.52 7.35
N GLU A 87 19.20 -2.58 7.78
CA GLU A 87 18.96 -1.78 8.98
C GLU A 87 17.68 -0.93 8.86
N ARG A 88 17.39 -0.37 7.68
CA ARG A 88 16.23 0.50 7.49
C ARG A 88 14.92 -0.25 7.25
N ALA A 89 14.97 -1.35 6.51
CA ALA A 89 13.77 -2.06 6.06
C ALA A 89 13.46 -3.31 6.89
N TRP A 90 14.46 -3.91 7.52
CA TRP A 90 14.36 -5.26 8.12
C TRP A 90 15.21 -5.42 9.39
N ALA A 91 15.29 -4.38 10.23
CA ALA A 91 16.14 -4.38 11.42
C ALA A 91 15.90 -5.60 12.32
N GLU A 92 14.63 -5.94 12.53
CA GLU A 92 14.19 -7.06 13.35
C GLU A 92 14.49 -8.44 12.75
N PHE A 93 14.80 -8.50 11.45
CA PHE A 93 15.17 -9.72 10.73
C PHE A 93 16.65 -9.79 10.34
N ALA A 94 17.46 -8.79 10.74
CA ALA A 94 18.87 -8.70 10.36
C ALA A 94 19.66 -9.98 10.66
N ALA A 95 19.35 -10.66 11.77
CA ALA A 95 20.00 -11.93 12.16
C ALA A 95 19.70 -13.12 11.23
N ARG A 96 18.64 -13.04 10.41
CA ARG A 96 18.23 -14.09 9.44
C ARG A 96 18.73 -13.78 8.02
N LEU A 97 19.29 -12.60 7.80
CA LEU A 97 19.76 -12.12 6.51
C LEU A 97 21.29 -12.21 6.42
N PRO A 98 21.87 -12.35 5.22
CA PRO A 98 23.33 -12.38 5.04
C PRO A 98 23.97 -11.07 5.51
N SER A 99 25.21 -11.13 5.98
CA SER A 99 25.96 -9.92 6.30
C SER A 99 26.38 -9.16 5.02
N GLN A 100 26.79 -7.90 5.17
CA GLN A 100 27.37 -7.11 4.08
C GLN A 100 28.53 -7.84 3.39
N GLN A 101 29.38 -8.50 4.17
CA GLN A 101 30.53 -9.22 3.65
C GLN A 101 30.12 -10.49 2.90
N ASP A 102 29.07 -11.17 3.35
CA ASP A 102 28.54 -12.35 2.64
C ASP A 102 28.02 -11.95 1.27
N VAL A 103 27.21 -10.88 1.18
CA VAL A 103 26.62 -10.42 -0.08
C VAL A 103 27.67 -9.95 -1.08
N VAL A 104 28.70 -9.23 -0.63
CA VAL A 104 29.78 -8.74 -1.51
C VAL A 104 30.64 -9.89 -2.05
N ASN A 105 30.77 -10.99 -1.30
CA ASN A 105 31.62 -12.12 -1.66
C ASN A 105 30.87 -13.27 -2.34
N ILE A 106 29.62 -13.08 -2.76
CA ILE A 106 28.86 -14.13 -3.43
C ILE A 106 29.56 -14.54 -4.73
N ALA A 107 30.01 -15.79 -4.77
CA ALA A 107 30.76 -16.35 -5.89
C ALA A 107 29.89 -17.14 -6.89
N GLY A 108 28.57 -17.24 -6.68
CA GLY A 108 27.68 -18.03 -7.51
C GLY A 108 26.19 -17.81 -7.23
N PRO A 109 25.31 -18.61 -7.87
CA PRO A 109 23.87 -18.51 -7.67
C PRO A 109 23.48 -18.75 -6.21
N GLN A 110 22.87 -17.76 -5.58
CA GLN A 110 22.41 -17.86 -4.20
C GLN A 110 21.14 -17.04 -4.02
N VAL A 111 20.20 -17.56 -3.23
CA VAL A 111 18.92 -16.92 -2.94
C VAL A 111 18.77 -16.71 -1.45
N PHE A 112 18.35 -15.50 -1.08
CA PHE A 112 17.99 -15.13 0.28
C PHE A 112 16.53 -14.72 0.30
N VAL A 113 15.75 -15.33 1.18
CA VAL A 113 14.33 -14.99 1.37
C VAL A 113 14.25 -14.08 2.58
N GLY A 114 13.77 -12.86 2.36
CA GLY A 114 13.51 -11.88 3.41
C GLY A 114 12.22 -12.18 4.17
N ALA A 115 11.85 -11.27 5.05
CA ALA A 115 10.62 -11.38 5.81
C ALA A 115 9.37 -11.16 4.91
N VAL A 116 8.21 -11.49 5.49
CA VAL A 116 6.93 -11.11 4.92
C VAL A 116 6.79 -9.59 5.02
N ALA A 117 6.77 -8.93 3.87
CA ALA A 117 6.62 -7.49 3.73
C ALA A 117 5.19 -6.98 3.88
N GLY A 118 4.22 -7.90 3.86
CA GLY A 118 2.82 -7.58 4.07
C GLY A 118 1.94 -8.77 3.74
N PHE A 119 0.66 -8.66 4.06
CA PHE A 119 -0.35 -9.66 3.74
C PHE A 119 -1.28 -9.14 2.64
N GLU A 120 -1.77 -10.03 1.80
CA GLU A 120 -2.85 -9.69 0.89
C GLU A 120 -4.13 -9.50 1.71
N ALA A 121 -4.74 -8.32 1.56
CA ALA A 121 -6.05 -8.07 2.14
C ALA A 121 -7.11 -8.90 1.39
N PRO A 122 -8.16 -9.39 2.08
CA PRO A 122 -9.28 -10.08 1.41
C PRO A 122 -9.80 -9.23 0.25
N LYS A 123 -9.93 -9.82 -0.95
CA LYS A 123 -10.45 -9.13 -2.15
C LYS A 123 -11.79 -8.43 -1.88
N GLU A 124 -12.65 -9.02 -1.05
CA GLU A 124 -13.93 -8.42 -0.65
C GLU A 124 -13.74 -7.11 0.13
N SER A 125 -12.74 -7.03 1.01
CA SER A 125 -12.48 -5.84 1.84
C SER A 125 -11.93 -4.65 1.04
N LEU A 126 -11.19 -4.90 -0.05
CA LEU A 126 -10.71 -3.84 -0.95
C LEU A 126 -11.79 -3.44 -1.96
N SER A 127 -12.56 -4.40 -2.49
CA SER A 127 -13.66 -4.08 -3.42
C SER A 127 -14.78 -3.30 -2.75
N GLU A 128 -15.09 -3.61 -1.49
CA GLU A 128 -16.12 -2.90 -0.72
C GLU A 128 -15.64 -1.49 -0.34
N ARG A 129 -14.41 -1.35 0.18
CA ARG A 129 -13.81 -0.03 0.47
C ARG A 129 -13.76 0.86 -0.76
N ASP A 130 -13.30 0.33 -1.89
CA ASP A 130 -13.18 1.08 -3.13
C ASP A 130 -14.56 1.44 -3.70
N HIS A 131 -15.53 0.53 -3.61
CA HIS A 131 -16.91 0.79 -4.04
C HIS A 131 -17.58 1.86 -3.18
N VAL A 132 -17.54 1.72 -1.85
CA VAL A 132 -18.11 2.69 -0.89
C VAL A 132 -17.41 4.05 -1.04
N ALA A 133 -16.08 4.07 -1.20
CA ALA A 133 -15.34 5.29 -1.47
C ALA A 133 -15.77 5.94 -2.79
N ALA A 134 -15.86 5.19 -3.88
CA ALA A 134 -16.27 5.71 -5.18
C ALA A 134 -17.68 6.31 -5.15
N GLU A 135 -18.64 5.61 -4.54
CA GLU A 135 -20.01 6.11 -4.39
C GLU A 135 -20.07 7.35 -3.48
N MET A 136 -19.34 7.37 -2.37
CA MET A 136 -19.25 8.53 -1.51
C MET A 136 -18.71 9.75 -2.27
N LEU A 137 -17.62 9.58 -3.03
CA LEU A 137 -17.00 10.64 -3.81
C LEU A 137 -17.91 11.14 -4.93
N ARG A 138 -18.70 10.26 -5.55
CA ARG A 138 -19.72 10.65 -6.54
C ARG A 138 -20.76 11.59 -5.92
N TYR A 139 -21.27 11.25 -4.74
CA TYR A 139 -22.22 12.11 -4.02
C TYR A 139 -21.60 13.41 -3.50
N LEU A 140 -20.35 13.39 -3.04
CA LEU A 140 -19.64 14.61 -2.65
C LEU A 140 -19.43 15.56 -3.82
N SER A 141 -19.09 15.02 -5.00
CA SER A 141 -19.00 15.80 -6.23
C SER A 141 -20.35 16.45 -6.57
N ASP A 142 -21.45 15.69 -6.47
CA ASP A 142 -22.81 16.20 -6.67
C ASP A 142 -23.14 17.37 -5.72
N VAL A 143 -22.80 17.25 -4.43
CA VAL A 143 -22.93 18.32 -3.43
C VAL A 143 -22.11 19.55 -3.81
N CYS A 144 -20.82 19.37 -4.14
CA CYS A 144 -19.92 20.46 -4.51
C CYS A 144 -20.43 21.21 -5.75
N ASN A 145 -20.84 20.49 -6.79
CA ASN A 145 -21.41 21.09 -7.99
C ASN A 145 -22.68 21.87 -7.69
N GLY A 146 -23.55 21.34 -6.82
CA GLY A 146 -24.77 22.03 -6.37
C GLY A 146 -24.48 23.40 -5.74
N VAL A 147 -23.50 23.46 -4.83
CA VAL A 147 -23.15 24.74 -4.17
C VAL A 147 -22.33 25.66 -5.07
N GLN A 148 -21.53 25.14 -6.00
CA GLN A 148 -20.69 25.97 -6.87
C GLN A 148 -21.49 26.58 -8.02
N GLU A 149 -22.33 25.80 -8.68
CA GLU A 149 -23.06 26.22 -9.89
C GLU A 149 -24.40 26.87 -9.57
N ALA A 150 -25.19 26.23 -8.71
CA ALA A 150 -26.56 26.65 -8.42
C ALA A 150 -26.69 27.42 -7.10
N LYS A 151 -25.63 27.42 -6.27
CA LYS A 151 -25.67 27.91 -4.88
C LYS A 151 -26.75 27.21 -4.04
N GLU A 152 -27.00 25.93 -4.34
CA GLU A 152 -28.06 25.14 -3.72
C GLU A 152 -27.52 23.94 -2.94
N VAL A 153 -28.18 23.63 -1.83
CA VAL A 153 -27.83 22.49 -0.97
C VAL A 153 -28.51 21.21 -1.46
N ARG A 154 -27.75 20.32 -2.11
CA ARG A 154 -28.21 18.97 -2.52
C ARG A 154 -28.26 18.02 -1.32
N SER A 155 -29.27 18.22 -0.47
CA SER A 155 -29.46 17.53 0.82
C SER A 155 -29.43 16.00 0.72
N ASN A 156 -30.08 15.43 -0.31
CA ASN A 156 -30.12 13.98 -0.50
C ASN A 156 -28.75 13.41 -0.85
N ALA A 157 -27.99 14.09 -1.71
CA ALA A 157 -26.63 13.70 -2.06
C ALA A 157 -25.71 13.77 -0.84
N PHE A 158 -25.84 14.83 -0.03
CA PHE A 158 -25.07 14.93 1.20
C PHE A 158 -25.41 13.85 2.21
N ASN A 159 -26.69 13.55 2.44
CA ASN A 159 -27.08 12.49 3.37
C ASN A 159 -26.52 11.13 2.92
N ALA A 160 -26.57 10.83 1.62
CA ALA A 160 -25.97 9.61 1.07
C ALA A 160 -24.45 9.58 1.27
N ALA A 161 -23.75 10.67 0.94
CA ALA A 161 -22.31 10.80 1.19
C ALA A 161 -21.96 10.66 2.69
N HIS A 162 -22.78 11.21 3.57
CA HIS A 162 -22.54 11.16 5.01
C HIS A 162 -22.69 9.74 5.57
N VAL A 163 -23.72 9.00 5.15
CA VAL A 163 -23.90 7.58 5.52
C VAL A 163 -22.71 6.76 5.04
N LEU A 164 -22.35 6.88 3.75
CA LEU A 164 -21.21 6.16 3.17
C LEU A 164 -19.89 6.56 3.84
N GLY A 165 -19.72 7.81 4.24
CA GLY A 165 -18.53 8.27 4.96
C GLY A 165 -18.37 7.64 6.35
N ARG A 166 -19.48 7.38 7.05
CA ARG A 166 -19.46 6.64 8.32
C ARG A 166 -19.11 5.18 8.13
N GLU A 167 -19.70 4.56 7.10
CA GLU A 167 -19.38 3.19 6.70
C GLU A 167 -17.91 3.05 6.29
N LEU A 168 -17.39 3.99 5.51
CA LEU A 168 -16.00 4.03 5.09
C LEU A 168 -15.05 4.17 6.29
N ALA A 169 -15.38 5.02 7.26
CA ALA A 169 -14.61 5.13 8.50
C ALA A 169 -14.61 3.81 9.30
N TRP A 170 -15.72 3.08 9.30
CA TRP A 170 -15.78 1.74 9.89
C TRP A 170 -14.90 0.74 9.13
N LEU A 171 -14.98 0.72 7.79
CA LEU A 171 -14.19 -0.17 6.95
C LEU A 171 -12.67 0.07 7.06
N PHE A 172 -12.26 1.32 7.29
CA PHE A 172 -10.84 1.71 7.47
C PHE A 172 -10.39 1.74 8.94
N LYS A 173 -11.22 1.35 9.91
CA LYS A 173 -10.86 1.34 11.34
C LYS A 173 -9.61 0.48 11.55
N GLY A 174 -8.59 1.05 12.21
CA GLY A 174 -7.30 0.39 12.46
C GLY A 174 -6.43 0.15 11.23
N SER A 175 -6.77 0.68 10.06
CA SER A 175 -5.93 0.60 8.87
C SER A 175 -4.83 1.66 8.90
N GLU A 176 -3.59 1.25 8.59
CA GLU A 176 -2.44 2.16 8.48
C GLU A 176 -2.34 2.85 7.11
N MET A 177 -3.09 2.36 6.11
CA MET A 177 -3.02 2.85 4.73
C MET A 177 -4.38 3.38 4.26
N LEU A 178 -4.40 4.64 3.85
CA LEU A 178 -5.56 5.29 3.26
C LEU A 178 -5.27 5.69 1.81
N PRO A 179 -6.24 5.56 0.89
CA PRO A 179 -6.09 6.08 -0.47
C PRO A 179 -5.91 7.60 -0.44
N ARG A 180 -4.81 8.09 -1.03
CA ARG A 180 -4.52 9.53 -1.08
C ARG A 180 -5.62 10.32 -1.78
N SER A 181 -6.17 9.79 -2.88
CA SER A 181 -7.26 10.40 -3.65
C SER A 181 -8.52 10.64 -2.81
N LEU A 182 -8.84 9.72 -1.89
CA LEU A 182 -9.96 9.86 -0.97
C LEU A 182 -9.76 11.04 -0.01
N LEU A 183 -8.56 11.14 0.57
CA LEU A 183 -8.22 12.22 1.50
C LEU A 183 -8.22 13.60 0.82
N GLU A 184 -7.63 13.67 -0.38
CA GLU A 184 -7.62 14.90 -1.19
C GLU A 184 -9.03 15.34 -1.56
N ALA A 185 -9.90 14.41 -1.94
CA ALA A 185 -11.28 14.74 -2.30
C ALA A 185 -12.12 15.20 -1.09
N LEU A 186 -11.95 14.57 0.09
CA LEU A 186 -12.62 15.03 1.32
C LEU A 186 -12.16 16.43 1.73
N TYR A 187 -10.85 16.68 1.70
CA TYR A 187 -10.28 17.99 2.00
C TYR A 187 -10.76 19.05 1.00
N GLY A 188 -10.75 18.72 -0.30
CA GLY A 188 -11.26 19.59 -1.36
C GLY A 188 -12.74 19.91 -1.20
N ALA A 189 -13.57 18.93 -0.87
CA ALA A 189 -15.00 19.14 -0.63
C ALA A 189 -15.26 20.10 0.54
N VAL A 190 -14.53 19.95 1.66
CA VAL A 190 -14.61 20.88 2.79
C VAL A 190 -14.27 22.31 2.35
N ALA A 191 -13.15 22.48 1.64
CA ALA A 191 -12.72 23.80 1.16
C ALA A 191 -13.75 24.44 0.21
N VAL A 192 -14.35 23.65 -0.69
CA VAL A 192 -15.43 24.14 -1.58
C VAL A 192 -16.62 24.61 -0.75
N LEU A 193 -17.12 23.79 0.17
CA LEU A 193 -18.29 24.14 0.99
C LEU A 193 -18.04 25.41 1.82
N GLU A 194 -16.86 25.55 2.44
CA GLU A 194 -16.53 26.73 3.25
C GLU A 194 -16.44 28.01 2.42
N ASN A 195 -15.80 27.94 1.26
CA ASN A 195 -15.65 29.09 0.37
C ASN A 195 -17.01 29.53 -0.21
N GLU A 196 -17.89 28.57 -0.49
CA GLU A 196 -19.19 28.82 -1.13
C GLU A 196 -20.31 29.12 -0.12
N ALA A 197 -20.15 28.82 1.16
CA ALA A 197 -21.19 28.94 2.18
C ALA A 197 -21.83 30.32 2.23
N GLN A 198 -21.04 31.39 2.18
CA GLN A 198 -21.53 32.78 2.25
C GLN A 198 -22.42 33.18 1.05
N TYR A 199 -22.32 32.46 -0.07
CA TYR A 199 -23.08 32.72 -1.29
C TYR A 199 -24.34 31.85 -1.41
N CYS A 200 -24.53 30.90 -0.50
CA CYS A 200 -25.70 30.03 -0.47
C CYS A 200 -26.85 30.67 0.34
N PRO A 201 -28.12 30.32 0.06
CA PRO A 201 -29.28 30.81 0.82
C PRO A 201 -29.28 30.43 2.31
N ASP A 202 -28.60 29.33 2.68
CA ASP A 202 -28.50 28.83 4.05
C ASP A 202 -27.03 28.55 4.41
N PRO A 203 -26.23 29.60 4.69
CA PRO A 203 -24.81 29.45 5.02
C PRO A 203 -24.55 28.56 6.25
N PRO A 204 -25.29 28.68 7.37
CA PRO A 204 -25.07 27.82 8.54
C PRO A 204 -25.18 26.32 8.22
N ARG A 205 -26.11 25.95 7.34
CA ARG A 205 -26.26 24.57 6.91
C ARG A 205 -25.09 24.09 6.08
N VAL A 206 -24.58 24.90 5.15
CA VAL A 206 -23.41 24.55 4.34
C VAL A 206 -22.16 24.37 5.21
N VAL A 207 -21.99 25.23 6.22
CA VAL A 207 -20.91 25.09 7.22
C VAL A 207 -21.05 23.78 8.01
N ALA A 208 -22.26 23.45 8.47
CA ALA A 208 -22.50 22.19 9.18
C ALA A 208 -22.18 20.95 8.33
N MET A 209 -22.41 21.01 7.01
CA MET A 209 -22.04 19.96 6.07
C MET A 209 -20.52 19.83 5.94
N ALA A 210 -19.80 20.95 5.86
CA ALA A 210 -18.34 20.96 5.85
C ALA A 210 -17.75 20.35 7.13
N ASP A 211 -18.31 20.69 8.30
CA ASP A 211 -17.90 20.13 9.59
C ASP A 211 -18.13 18.62 9.67
N ALA A 212 -19.25 18.12 9.14
CA ALA A 212 -19.53 16.70 9.11
C ALA A 212 -18.54 15.93 8.21
N ILE A 213 -18.16 16.48 7.05
CA ILE A 213 -17.15 15.88 6.17
C ILE A 213 -15.78 15.90 6.85
N ARG A 214 -15.42 17.02 7.49
CA ARG A 214 -14.19 17.16 8.28
C ARG A 214 -14.13 16.15 9.42
N GLN A 215 -15.26 15.89 10.08
CA GLN A 215 -15.33 14.84 11.10
C GLN A 215 -15.00 13.47 10.51
N THR A 216 -15.61 13.10 9.38
CA THR A 216 -15.32 11.84 8.66
C THR A 216 -13.85 11.75 8.27
N PHE A 217 -13.27 12.81 7.68
CA PHE A 217 -11.85 12.89 7.38
C PHE A 217 -10.98 12.62 8.63
N GLY A 218 -11.33 13.28 9.74
CA GLY A 218 -10.64 13.08 11.01
C GLY A 218 -10.73 11.65 11.52
N CYS A 219 -11.88 11.01 11.41
CA CYS A 219 -12.07 9.59 11.78
C CYS A 219 -11.14 8.70 10.96
N LEU A 220 -11.15 8.84 9.63
CA LEU A 220 -10.31 8.07 8.71
C LEU A 220 -8.83 8.22 9.05
N VAL A 221 -8.33 9.45 9.14
CA VAL A 221 -6.91 9.72 9.45
C VAL A 221 -6.51 9.21 10.84
N SER A 222 -7.46 9.17 11.78
CA SER A 222 -7.19 8.69 13.15
C SER A 222 -7.32 7.17 13.31
N GLY A 223 -7.76 6.44 12.27
CA GLY A 223 -8.09 5.02 12.34
C GLY A 223 -9.32 4.71 13.21
N GLU A 224 -10.22 5.68 13.36
CA GLU A 224 -11.39 5.66 14.27
C GLU A 224 -12.71 5.67 13.48
N THR A 225 -13.82 5.39 14.16
CA THR A 225 -15.18 5.58 13.66
C THR A 225 -15.85 6.78 14.32
N HIS A 226 -16.98 7.21 13.77
CA HIS A 226 -17.79 8.28 14.37
C HIS A 226 -18.35 7.88 15.75
N ASP A 227 -18.51 6.59 16.02
CA ASP A 227 -19.00 6.08 17.32
C ASP A 227 -17.91 6.09 18.38
N ASP A 228 -16.63 6.04 17.97
CA ASP A 228 -15.50 6.25 18.88
C ASP A 228 -15.43 7.72 19.36
N ARG A 229 -16.19 8.64 18.75
CA ARG A 229 -16.22 10.08 19.06
C ARG A 229 -17.34 10.45 20.04
N LEU A 230 -17.05 10.28 21.34
CA LEU A 230 -17.91 10.78 22.41
C LEU A 230 -17.94 12.32 22.47
N PRO A 231 -19.12 12.96 22.42
CA PRO A 231 -19.25 14.41 22.57
C PRO A 231 -18.73 14.90 23.93
N GLY A 232 -18.02 16.03 23.94
CA GLY A 232 -17.58 16.70 25.17
C GLY A 232 -16.35 16.09 25.86
N VAL A 233 -15.72 15.06 25.27
CA VAL A 233 -14.47 14.49 25.78
C VAL A 233 -13.29 15.08 25.00
N PRO A 234 -12.46 15.95 25.62
CA PRO A 234 -11.25 16.47 24.99
C PRO A 234 -10.31 15.33 24.63
N ARG A 235 -9.79 15.32 23.40
CA ARG A 235 -8.76 14.38 22.99
C ARG A 235 -7.40 15.03 23.17
N ILE A 236 -6.62 14.53 24.13
CA ILE A 236 -5.19 14.78 24.20
C ILE A 236 -4.53 13.66 23.40
N ARG A 237 -3.85 13.99 22.32
CA ARG A 237 -2.85 13.12 21.68
C ARG A 237 -1.52 13.86 21.70
#